data_AF-X1SCU5-F1
#
_entry.id   AF-X1SCU5-F1
#
_cell.length_a   1.000
_cell.length_b   1.000
_cell.length_c   1.000
_cell.angle_alpha   90.00
_cell.angle_beta   90.00
_cell.angle_gamma   90.00
#
_symmetry.space_group_name_H-M   'P 1'
#
loop_
_entity.id
_entity.type
_entity.pdbx_description
1 polymer ?
#
loop_
_entity_poly.entity_id
_entity_poly.type
_entity_poly.pdbx_seq_one_letter_code
_entity_poly.pdbx_strand_id
1 'polypeptide(L)'
;GNDESWTELTVSQNTFDRHIEEDQADPKYITVTNETAYRYYAFKFADNYGANYMGVRRIELQTEDGWSPAPDPPTNVQATDGTHTDKVVITWTKSAGATEYQVYRDGVGLGWLGDVATYDDTGADAPTITAGTASASDGTSLDYVTLSTAGESANAGTVHSYKVRAKDAEENESEDSDPDNGNRGVGSLTLQWQRSAADSDAAYSDIDGANTDPYNDTGAPANGDGRYYKCVENAIGAAEQTTNA
;
A
#
# COMPACT_ATOMS: atom_id res chain seq x y z
N GLY A 1 4.13 -17.98 -57.62
CA GLY A 1 3.78 -19.27 -57.01
C GLY A 1 2.39 -19.61 -57.44
N ASN A 2 2.05 -20.90 -57.57
CA ASN A 2 0.66 -21.29 -57.80
C ASN A 2 -0.14 -20.96 -56.53
N ASP A 3 -1.03 -19.98 -56.67
CA ASP A 3 -1.91 -19.44 -55.63
C ASP A 3 -3.16 -20.32 -55.47
N GLU A 4 -2.97 -21.63 -55.27
CA GLU A 4 -4.05 -22.64 -55.31
C GLU A 4 -4.52 -23.12 -53.93
N SER A 5 -3.98 -22.57 -52.84
CA SER A 5 -4.30 -22.99 -51.47
C SER A 5 -4.81 -21.85 -50.58
N TRP A 6 -5.74 -21.03 -51.09
CA TRP A 6 -6.38 -19.98 -50.31
C TRP A 6 -7.54 -20.55 -49.47
N THR A 7 -7.54 -20.26 -48.18
CA THR A 7 -8.73 -20.43 -47.33
C THR A 7 -9.52 -19.14 -47.36
N GLU A 8 -10.76 -19.21 -47.85
CA GLU A 8 -11.69 -18.10 -47.77
C GLU A 8 -12.07 -17.87 -46.30
N LEU A 9 -11.90 -16.64 -45.82
CA LEU A 9 -12.32 -16.24 -44.49
C LEU A 9 -13.81 -15.84 -44.52
N THR A 10 -14.55 -16.15 -43.46
CA THR A 10 -15.97 -15.79 -43.37
C THR A 10 -16.12 -14.27 -43.31
N VAL A 11 -17.01 -13.74 -44.15
CA VAL A 11 -17.35 -12.31 -44.19
C VAL A 11 -18.81 -12.09 -43.83
N SER A 12 -19.14 -10.94 -43.24
CA SER A 12 -20.51 -10.57 -42.88
C SER A 12 -21.44 -10.41 -44.09
N GLN A 13 -20.88 -10.16 -45.28
CA GLN A 13 -21.58 -10.10 -46.55
C GLN A 13 -20.61 -10.39 -47.71
N ASN A 14 -21.12 -10.94 -48.82
CA ASN A 14 -20.34 -11.31 -50.00
C ASN A 14 -20.51 -10.33 -51.18
N THR A 15 -21.12 -9.17 -50.93
CA THR A 15 -21.31 -8.10 -51.91
C THR A 15 -20.97 -6.76 -51.29
N PHE A 16 -20.51 -5.80 -52.10
CA PHE A 16 -20.35 -4.41 -51.67
C PHE A 16 -21.69 -3.69 -51.72
N ASP A 17 -21.97 -2.91 -50.67
CA ASP A 17 -23.10 -1.98 -50.66
C ASP A 17 -22.83 -0.79 -51.58
N ARG A 18 -23.89 -0.34 -52.28
CA ARG A 18 -23.83 0.89 -53.06
C ARG A 18 -23.74 2.09 -52.12
N HIS A 19 -22.86 3.04 -52.43
CA HIS A 19 -22.84 4.35 -51.78
C HIS A 19 -24.18 5.08 -52.00
N ILE A 20 -24.60 5.88 -51.03
CA ILE A 20 -25.77 6.77 -51.19
C ILE A 20 -25.53 7.82 -52.28
N GLU A 21 -26.61 8.35 -52.85
CA GLU A 21 -26.56 9.33 -53.97
C GLU A 21 -26.15 10.75 -53.52
N GLU A 22 -26.05 10.97 -52.21
CA GLU A 22 -25.68 12.26 -51.61
C GLU A 22 -24.16 12.43 -51.52
N ASP A 23 -23.68 13.66 -51.70
CA ASP A 23 -22.27 14.03 -51.57
C ASP A 23 -21.88 14.20 -50.09
N GLN A 24 -21.89 13.08 -49.37
CA GLN A 24 -21.44 12.97 -47.99
C GLN A 24 -20.69 11.65 -47.76
N ALA A 25 -19.98 11.54 -46.63
CA ALA A 25 -19.29 10.29 -46.31
C ALA A 25 -20.29 9.17 -45.99
N ASP A 26 -20.23 8.07 -46.75
CA ASP A 26 -21.03 6.86 -46.50
C ASP A 26 -20.13 5.63 -46.41
N PRO A 27 -19.39 5.47 -45.29
CA PRO A 27 -18.52 4.32 -45.11
C PRO A 27 -19.33 3.02 -45.03
N LYS A 28 -18.93 2.03 -45.83
CA LYS A 28 -19.50 0.67 -45.82
C LYS A 28 -18.49 -0.30 -45.20
N TYR A 29 -18.97 -1.18 -44.34
CA TYR A 29 -18.14 -2.15 -43.63
C TYR A 29 -18.48 -3.57 -44.07
N ILE A 30 -17.45 -4.36 -44.37
CA ILE A 30 -17.56 -5.82 -44.51
C ILE A 30 -16.63 -6.39 -43.44
N THR A 31 -17.21 -7.04 -42.43
CA THR A 31 -16.44 -7.60 -41.32
C THR A 31 -15.94 -8.97 -41.75
N VAL A 32 -14.62 -9.19 -41.65
CA VAL A 32 -14.01 -10.51 -41.78
C VAL A 32 -13.92 -11.12 -40.38
N THR A 33 -14.45 -12.32 -40.19
CA THR A 33 -14.38 -13.04 -38.90
C THR A 33 -13.44 -14.23 -39.05
N ASN A 34 -12.44 -14.32 -38.17
CA ASN A 34 -11.54 -15.46 -38.09
C ASN A 34 -11.44 -15.95 -36.63
N GLU A 35 -11.44 -17.28 -36.45
CA GLU A 35 -11.20 -17.89 -35.13
C GLU A 35 -9.70 -17.93 -34.78
N THR A 36 -8.82 -17.62 -35.74
CA THR A 36 -7.35 -17.62 -35.56
C THR A 36 -6.72 -16.51 -36.41
N ALA A 37 -5.87 -15.69 -35.79
CA ALA A 37 -5.13 -14.65 -36.49
C ALA A 37 -4.04 -15.24 -37.41
N TYR A 38 -3.93 -14.71 -38.63
CA TYR A 38 -2.92 -15.15 -39.59
C TYR A 38 -1.76 -14.15 -39.68
N ARG A 39 -0.54 -14.65 -39.90
CA ARG A 39 0.68 -13.84 -40.03
C ARG A 39 0.69 -12.94 -41.27
N TYR A 40 -0.08 -13.29 -42.30
CA TYR A 40 -0.20 -12.55 -43.55
C TYR A 40 -1.66 -12.51 -44.00
N TYR A 41 -2.15 -11.31 -44.31
CA TYR A 41 -3.40 -11.10 -45.02
C TYR A 41 -3.08 -10.62 -46.44
N ALA A 42 -3.78 -11.15 -47.44
CA ALA A 42 -3.68 -10.69 -48.81
C ALA A 42 -5.08 -10.32 -49.31
N PHE A 43 -5.16 -9.20 -50.04
CA PHE A 43 -6.38 -8.75 -50.68
C PHE A 43 -6.26 -8.95 -52.18
N LYS A 44 -7.25 -9.61 -52.78
CA LYS A 44 -7.37 -9.72 -54.23
C LYS A 44 -8.59 -8.94 -54.69
N PHE A 45 -8.36 -7.93 -55.51
CA PHE A 45 -9.40 -7.17 -56.19
C PHE A 45 -9.42 -7.61 -57.65
N ALA A 46 -10.59 -8.06 -58.14
CA ALA A 46 -10.75 -8.51 -59.52
C ALA A 46 -12.02 -7.91 -60.13
N ASP A 47 -11.89 -7.32 -61.32
CA ASP A 47 -12.94 -6.64 -62.06
C ASP A 47 -13.55 -7.54 -63.16
N ASN A 48 -13.90 -8.78 -62.82
CA ASN A 48 -14.56 -9.79 -63.67
C ASN A 48 -14.67 -9.46 -65.19
N TYR A 49 -13.52 -9.43 -65.89
CA TYR A 49 -13.40 -9.23 -67.35
C TYR A 49 -13.96 -7.91 -67.95
N GLY A 50 -13.86 -6.80 -67.20
CA GLY A 50 -13.60 -5.49 -67.80
C GLY A 50 -14.81 -4.65 -68.23
N ALA A 51 -14.92 -3.48 -67.61
CA ALA A 51 -15.31 -2.21 -68.25
C ALA A 51 -15.19 -0.99 -67.31
N ASN A 52 -14.88 -1.16 -66.02
CA ASN A 52 -14.82 -0.04 -65.08
C ASN A 52 -13.54 -0.05 -64.25
N TYR A 53 -13.04 1.15 -63.92
CA TYR A 53 -11.92 1.33 -63.02
C TYR A 53 -12.28 0.87 -61.60
N MET A 54 -11.56 -0.12 -61.05
CA MET A 54 -11.58 -0.39 -59.61
C MET A 54 -10.57 0.53 -58.92
N GLY A 55 -11.06 1.55 -58.22
CA GLY A 55 -10.24 2.45 -57.41
C GLY A 55 -10.28 2.05 -55.94
N VAL A 56 -9.12 1.72 -55.37
CA VAL A 56 -8.96 1.56 -53.92
C VAL A 56 -8.34 2.84 -53.38
N ARG A 57 -9.11 3.64 -52.64
CA ARG A 57 -8.63 4.93 -52.11
C ARG A 57 -7.74 4.76 -50.88
N ARG A 58 -8.08 3.81 -50.01
CA ARG A 58 -7.32 3.45 -48.81
C ARG A 58 -7.69 2.02 -48.41
N ILE A 59 -6.69 1.20 -48.13
CA ILE A 59 -6.87 -0.03 -47.35
C ILE A 59 -6.21 0.27 -46.01
N GLU A 60 -6.97 0.06 -44.94
CA GLU A 60 -6.46 0.11 -43.58
C GLU A 60 -6.87 -1.18 -42.90
N LEU A 61 -5.87 -1.96 -42.50
CA LEU A 61 -6.06 -3.09 -41.61
C LEU A 61 -6.14 -2.50 -40.21
N GLN A 62 -7.34 -2.36 -39.68
CA GLN A 62 -7.50 -2.18 -38.25
C GLN A 62 -7.28 -3.54 -37.60
N THR A 63 -6.22 -3.67 -36.81
CA THR A 63 -6.28 -4.63 -35.72
C THR A 63 -7.48 -4.19 -34.88
N GLU A 64 -8.36 -5.11 -34.49
CA GLU A 64 -9.06 -4.91 -33.22
C GLU A 64 -7.94 -4.55 -32.25
N ASP A 65 -7.97 -3.32 -31.78
CA ASP A 65 -6.78 -2.64 -31.26
C ASP A 65 -6.11 -3.58 -30.27
N GLY A 66 -4.79 -3.63 -30.24
CA GLY A 66 -4.02 -4.27 -29.18
C GLY A 66 -4.22 -3.59 -27.81
N TRP A 67 -5.36 -2.93 -27.64
CA TRP A 67 -5.91 -2.41 -26.43
C TRP A 67 -6.39 -3.60 -25.60
N SER A 68 -5.46 -4.24 -24.91
CA SER A 68 -5.80 -4.79 -23.60
C SER A 68 -6.20 -3.58 -22.75
N PRO A 69 -7.49 -3.38 -22.40
CA PRO A 69 -7.82 -2.30 -21.49
C PRO A 69 -7.00 -2.51 -20.23
N ALA A 70 -6.42 -1.42 -19.71
CA ALA A 70 -5.69 -1.50 -18.47
C ALA A 70 -6.53 -2.26 -17.43
N PRO A 71 -5.92 -3.07 -16.56
CA PRO A 71 -6.68 -3.85 -15.60
C PRO A 71 -7.65 -2.96 -14.81
N ASP A 72 -8.80 -3.52 -14.41
CA ASP A 72 -9.67 -2.83 -13.46
C ASP A 72 -8.87 -2.53 -12.17
N PRO A 73 -9.16 -1.44 -11.44
CA PRO A 73 -8.50 -1.18 -10.17
C PRO A 73 -8.68 -2.35 -9.19
N PRO A 74 -7.64 -2.69 -8.40
CA PRO A 74 -7.80 -3.63 -7.29
C PRO A 74 -8.95 -3.23 -6.37
N THR A 75 -9.67 -4.21 -5.85
CA THR A 75 -10.83 -3.98 -4.97
C THR A 75 -10.57 -4.54 -3.58
N ASN A 76 -11.44 -4.20 -2.62
CA ASN A 76 -11.33 -4.69 -1.24
C ASN A 76 -9.94 -4.45 -0.63
N VAL A 77 -9.40 -3.25 -0.85
CA VAL A 77 -8.16 -2.83 -0.19
C VAL A 77 -8.43 -2.70 1.30
N GLN A 78 -7.63 -3.37 2.12
CA GLN A 78 -7.72 -3.35 3.58
C GLN A 78 -6.32 -3.17 4.16
N ALA A 79 -6.15 -2.18 5.02
CA ALA A 79 -4.95 -1.89 5.77
C ALA A 79 -5.19 -2.12 7.26
N THR A 80 -4.23 -2.71 7.97
CA THR A 80 -4.38 -2.92 9.41
C THR A 80 -4.32 -1.61 10.18
N ASP A 81 -5.26 -1.40 11.10
CA ASP A 81 -5.27 -0.31 12.07
C ASP A 81 -4.88 -0.86 13.46
N GLY A 82 -3.74 -0.43 13.97
CA GLY A 82 -3.29 -0.69 15.34
C GLY A 82 -2.89 -2.14 15.64
N THR A 83 -2.90 -3.03 14.65
CA THR A 83 -2.77 -4.48 14.88
C THR A 83 -1.31 -4.93 15.07
N HIS A 84 -0.38 -4.33 14.33
CA HIS A 84 1.05 -4.68 14.35
C HIS A 84 1.89 -3.47 14.74
N THR A 85 2.89 -3.65 15.59
CA THR A 85 3.72 -2.53 16.07
C THR A 85 4.87 -2.17 15.14
N ASP A 86 5.18 -3.04 14.18
CA ASP A 86 6.36 -2.97 13.31
C ASP A 86 6.03 -2.76 11.82
N LYS A 87 4.74 -2.83 11.44
CA LYS A 87 4.29 -2.69 10.05
C LYS A 87 2.80 -2.35 9.95
N VAL A 88 2.39 -1.95 8.76
CA VAL A 88 0.98 -2.01 8.32
C VAL A 88 0.87 -3.15 7.32
N VAL A 89 -0.10 -4.06 7.48
CA VAL A 89 -0.38 -5.11 6.49
C VAL A 89 -1.49 -4.63 5.58
N ILE A 90 -1.21 -4.57 4.28
CA ILE A 90 -2.17 -4.19 3.24
C ILE A 90 -2.54 -5.45 2.47
N THR A 91 -3.83 -5.65 2.21
CA THR A 91 -4.36 -6.76 1.40
C THR A 91 -5.37 -6.24 0.38
N TRP A 92 -5.53 -6.93 -0.74
CA TRP A 92 -6.50 -6.57 -1.79
C TRP A 92 -6.95 -7.78 -2.61
N THR A 93 -8.06 -7.62 -3.32
CA THR A 93 -8.52 -8.54 -4.35
C THR A 93 -7.84 -8.21 -5.68
N LYS A 94 -7.19 -9.22 -6.27
CA LYS A 94 -6.48 -9.10 -7.55
C LYS A 94 -7.42 -8.80 -8.72
N SER A 95 -7.00 -7.87 -9.58
CA SER A 95 -7.64 -7.55 -10.86
C SER A 95 -7.36 -8.62 -11.92
N ALA A 96 -8.33 -8.89 -12.80
CA ALA A 96 -8.14 -9.79 -13.93
C ALA A 96 -7.13 -9.21 -14.94
N GLY A 97 -6.25 -10.05 -15.48
CA GLY A 97 -5.24 -9.65 -16.47
C GLY A 97 -4.00 -8.95 -15.89
N ALA A 98 -4.01 -8.60 -14.60
CA ALA A 98 -2.85 -7.99 -13.94
C ALA A 98 -1.72 -9.00 -13.68
N THR A 99 -0.50 -8.54 -13.83
CA THR A 99 0.75 -9.28 -13.59
C THR A 99 1.59 -8.65 -12.48
N GLU A 100 1.37 -7.37 -12.17
CA GLU A 100 2.05 -6.66 -11.10
C GLU A 100 1.10 -5.74 -10.31
N TYR A 101 1.47 -5.47 -9.06
CA TYR A 101 0.77 -4.52 -8.19
C TYR A 101 1.75 -3.57 -7.52
N GLN A 102 1.27 -2.36 -7.23
CA GLN A 102 1.98 -1.35 -6.45
C GLN A 102 1.06 -0.76 -5.39
N VAL A 103 1.56 -0.67 -4.17
CA VAL A 103 0.91 0.03 -3.06
C VAL A 103 1.37 1.49 -3.05
N TYR A 104 0.43 2.41 -2.86
CA TYR A 104 0.69 3.83 -2.64
C TYR A 104 0.38 4.17 -1.19
N ARG A 105 1.29 4.90 -0.54
CA ARG A 105 1.10 5.50 0.78
C ARG A 105 1.05 7.01 0.63
N ASP A 106 -0.07 7.63 1.03
CA ASP A 106 -0.28 9.07 0.95
C ASP A 106 0.03 9.66 -0.44
N GLY A 107 -0.31 8.90 -1.50
CA GLY A 107 -0.07 9.28 -2.89
C GLY A 107 1.34 8.97 -3.42
N VAL A 108 2.22 8.37 -2.62
CA VAL A 108 3.57 7.96 -3.03
C VAL A 108 3.65 6.44 -3.22
N GLY A 109 4.04 5.99 -4.42
CA GLY A 109 4.19 4.57 -4.73
C GLY A 109 5.40 3.94 -4.02
N LEU A 110 5.22 2.74 -3.48
CA LEU A 110 6.24 2.00 -2.71
C LEU A 110 7.03 0.98 -3.56
N GLY A 111 6.90 1.02 -4.88
CA GLY A 111 7.54 0.09 -5.81
C GLY A 111 6.60 -1.01 -6.33
N TRP A 112 6.94 -1.60 -7.47
CA TRP A 112 6.20 -2.72 -8.06
C TRP A 112 6.60 -4.02 -7.39
N LEU A 113 5.60 -4.82 -7.01
CA LEU A 113 5.74 -5.96 -6.11
C LEU A 113 5.58 -7.32 -6.82
N GLY A 114 5.34 -7.33 -8.13
CA GLY A 114 4.94 -8.52 -8.88
C GLY A 114 3.51 -8.96 -8.59
N ASP A 115 3.18 -10.21 -8.93
CA ASP A 115 1.84 -10.78 -8.81
C ASP A 115 1.48 -11.18 -7.36
N VAL A 116 1.27 -10.18 -6.49
CA VAL A 116 0.94 -10.36 -5.07
C VAL A 116 -0.44 -9.79 -4.73
N ALA A 117 -1.01 -10.21 -3.59
CA ALA A 117 -2.28 -9.71 -3.06
C ALA A 117 -2.14 -9.10 -1.64
N THR A 118 -0.89 -8.92 -1.21
CA THR A 118 -0.58 -8.40 0.12
C THR A 118 0.79 -7.72 0.12
N TYR A 119 0.96 -6.74 1.00
CA TYR A 119 2.20 -6.02 1.23
C TYR A 119 2.35 -5.65 2.70
N ASP A 120 3.55 -5.83 3.24
CA ASP A 120 3.93 -5.43 4.59
C ASP A 120 4.67 -4.09 4.53
N ASP A 121 4.00 -2.98 4.86
CA ASP A 121 4.64 -1.66 4.93
C ASP A 121 5.41 -1.48 6.24
N THR A 122 6.65 -1.97 6.26
CA THR A 122 7.62 -1.74 7.33
C THR A 122 8.28 -0.36 7.26
N GLY A 123 7.81 0.54 6.39
CA GLY A 123 8.25 1.92 6.28
C GLY A 123 7.26 2.95 6.86
N ALA A 124 6.06 2.54 7.28
CA ALA A 124 5.09 3.41 7.95
C ALA A 124 5.65 3.98 9.26
N ASP A 125 5.15 5.11 9.73
CA ASP A 125 5.68 5.76 10.95
C ASP A 125 5.58 4.83 12.17
N ALA A 126 6.67 4.75 12.94
CA ALA A 126 6.70 3.98 14.18
C ALA A 126 5.81 4.62 15.25
N PRO A 127 5.23 3.83 16.18
CA PRO A 127 4.54 4.38 17.33
C PRO A 127 5.49 5.15 18.25
N THR A 128 4.94 5.97 19.14
CA THR A 128 5.70 6.84 20.04
C THR A 128 5.22 6.71 21.49
N ILE A 129 6.05 7.15 22.43
CA ILE A 129 5.66 7.37 23.81
C ILE A 129 5.72 8.88 24.06
N THR A 130 4.63 9.45 24.58
CA THR A 130 4.66 10.77 25.22
C THR A 130 5.18 10.56 26.63
N ALA A 131 6.34 11.15 26.95
CA ALA A 131 6.93 11.01 28.28
C ALA A 131 6.05 11.67 29.36
N GLY A 132 5.90 11.00 30.50
CA GLY A 132 5.25 11.55 31.68
C GLY A 132 6.14 12.51 32.46
N THR A 133 5.56 13.12 33.50
CA THR A 133 6.30 13.88 34.51
C THR A 133 6.42 13.04 35.77
N ALA A 134 7.64 12.58 36.07
CA ALA A 134 7.90 11.87 37.31
C ALA A 134 8.02 12.81 38.51
N SER A 135 7.64 12.32 39.68
CA SER A 135 7.84 12.98 40.96
C SER A 135 8.12 11.96 42.07
N ALA A 136 8.95 12.38 43.03
CA ALA A 136 9.24 11.64 44.26
C ALA A 136 8.72 12.43 45.47
N SER A 137 8.11 11.73 46.41
CA SER A 137 7.59 12.37 47.62
C SER A 137 8.73 12.74 48.58
N ASP A 138 8.90 14.02 48.87
CA ASP A 138 9.90 14.51 49.82
C ASP A 138 9.32 14.64 51.25
N GLY A 139 9.91 13.92 52.21
CA GLY A 139 9.62 14.05 53.64
C GLY A 139 8.19 13.67 54.08
N THR A 140 7.41 12.99 53.25
CA THR A 140 6.00 12.65 53.52
C THR A 140 5.83 11.35 54.32
N SER A 141 6.78 10.42 54.20
CA SER A 141 6.80 9.14 54.92
C SER A 141 8.22 8.87 55.43
N LEU A 142 8.31 8.24 56.61
CA LEU A 142 9.59 7.80 57.18
C LEU A 142 10.01 6.41 56.68
N ASP A 143 9.09 5.66 56.08
CA ASP A 143 9.29 4.26 55.72
C ASP A 143 9.56 4.06 54.21
N TYR A 144 9.17 5.03 53.37
CA TYR A 144 9.32 4.94 51.91
C TYR A 144 9.28 6.30 51.22
N VAL A 145 9.78 6.32 49.98
CA VAL A 145 9.56 7.41 49.02
C VAL A 145 8.51 6.95 48.00
N THR A 146 7.38 7.65 47.89
CA THR A 146 6.40 7.39 46.83
C THR A 146 6.86 8.03 45.54
N LEU A 147 6.99 7.21 44.50
CA LEU A 147 7.30 7.60 43.14
C LEU A 147 6.01 7.58 42.33
N SER A 148 5.77 8.62 41.55
CA SER A 148 4.62 8.68 40.64
C SER A 148 4.97 9.34 39.32
N THR A 149 4.30 8.93 38.26
CA THR A 149 4.33 9.60 36.95
C THR A 149 2.94 10.11 36.61
N ALA A 150 2.86 11.10 35.73
CA ALA A 150 1.59 11.54 35.19
C ALA A 150 1.75 12.08 33.77
N GLY A 151 0.76 11.79 32.92
CA GLY A 151 0.66 12.32 31.57
C GLY A 151 1.38 11.48 30.51
N GLU A 152 1.98 10.35 30.89
CA GLU A 152 2.56 9.40 29.96
C GLU A 152 1.48 8.74 29.08
N SER A 153 1.81 8.52 27.81
CA SER A 153 0.92 7.81 26.89
C SER A 153 1.70 7.03 25.84
N ALA A 154 1.19 5.84 25.50
CA ALA A 154 1.62 5.09 24.32
C ALA A 154 0.71 5.48 23.14
N ASN A 155 1.31 5.96 22.06
CA ASN A 155 0.60 6.45 20.88
C ASN A 155 0.92 5.57 19.68
N ALA A 156 -0.11 5.13 18.95
CA ALA A 156 0.04 4.45 17.66
C ALA A 156 0.82 5.32 16.66
N GLY A 157 1.32 4.69 15.61
CA GLY A 157 1.95 5.39 14.49
C GLY A 157 0.97 6.32 13.77
N THR A 158 1.49 7.20 12.91
CA THR A 158 0.66 8.05 12.06
C THR A 158 -0.29 7.21 11.21
N VAL A 159 -1.53 7.68 11.07
CA VAL A 159 -2.49 7.09 10.13
C VAL A 159 -2.11 7.50 8.72
N HIS A 160 -1.89 6.50 7.86
CA HIS A 160 -1.63 6.68 6.45
C HIS A 160 -2.81 6.18 5.61
N SER A 161 -2.98 6.78 4.43
CA SER A 161 -3.95 6.32 3.44
C SER A 161 -3.27 5.45 2.40
N TYR A 162 -3.82 4.25 2.17
CA TYR A 162 -3.30 3.25 1.25
C TYR A 162 -4.22 3.04 0.07
N LYS A 163 -3.63 2.99 -1.11
CA LYS A 163 -4.28 2.61 -2.38
C LYS A 163 -3.43 1.59 -3.11
N VAL A 164 -4.03 0.85 -4.02
CA VAL A 164 -3.31 -0.13 -4.84
C VAL A 164 -3.63 0.09 -6.30
N ARG A 165 -2.61 -0.02 -7.16
CA ARG A 165 -2.75 -0.11 -8.62
C ARG A 165 -2.32 -1.48 -9.12
N ALA A 166 -2.92 -1.88 -10.22
CA ALA A 166 -2.56 -3.07 -10.98
C ALA A 166 -1.88 -2.68 -12.29
N LYS A 167 -1.05 -3.58 -12.84
CA LYS A 167 -0.44 -3.44 -14.15
C LYS A 167 -0.48 -4.77 -14.90
N ASP A 168 -0.74 -4.74 -16.21
CA ASP A 168 -0.75 -5.93 -17.06
C ASP A 168 0.64 -6.23 -17.68
N ALA A 169 0.70 -7.26 -18.53
CA ALA A 169 1.94 -7.66 -19.22
C ALA A 169 2.40 -6.66 -20.30
N GLU A 170 1.50 -5.80 -20.75
CA GLU A 170 1.70 -4.74 -21.74
C GLU A 170 2.06 -3.40 -21.09
N GLU A 171 2.28 -3.38 -19.77
CA GLU A 171 2.62 -2.21 -18.94
C GLU A 171 1.50 -1.16 -18.83
N ASN A 172 0.24 -1.53 -19.10
CA ASN A 172 -0.91 -0.68 -18.84
C ASN A 172 -1.29 -0.72 -17.36
N GLU A 173 -1.39 0.45 -16.74
CA GLU A 173 -1.72 0.60 -15.32
C GLU A 173 -3.20 0.92 -15.10
N SER A 174 -3.79 0.33 -14.07
CA SER A 174 -5.13 0.68 -13.60
C SER A 174 -5.17 2.08 -12.99
N GLU A 175 -6.37 2.63 -12.83
CA GLU A 175 -6.61 3.71 -11.88
C GLU A 175 -6.35 3.25 -10.44
N ASP A 176 -6.33 4.21 -9.50
CA ASP A 176 -6.29 3.91 -8.06
C ASP A 176 -7.50 3.08 -7.63
N SER A 177 -7.27 2.11 -6.75
CA SER A 177 -8.35 1.54 -5.93
C SER A 177 -9.04 2.60 -5.06
N ASP A 178 -10.19 2.24 -4.50
CA ASP A 178 -10.67 2.92 -3.29
C ASP A 178 -9.60 2.86 -2.19
N PRO A 179 -9.41 3.95 -1.43
CA PRO A 179 -8.42 3.98 -0.37
C PRO A 179 -8.91 3.27 0.90
N ASP A 180 -7.97 2.79 1.69
CA ASP A 180 -8.20 2.39 3.08
C ASP A 180 -7.11 2.95 4.00
N ASN A 181 -7.44 3.21 5.27
CA ASN A 181 -6.50 3.82 6.20
C ASN A 181 -5.91 2.76 7.14
N GLY A 182 -4.63 2.89 7.47
CA GLY A 182 -3.97 2.01 8.43
C GLY A 182 -2.84 2.70 9.17
N ASN A 183 -2.45 2.14 10.31
CA ASN A 183 -1.31 2.59 11.11
C ASN A 183 -0.65 1.41 11.83
N ARG A 184 0.55 1.66 12.34
CA ARG A 184 1.16 0.74 13.29
C ARG A 184 0.53 0.90 14.65
N GLY A 185 0.27 -0.22 15.32
CA GLY A 185 -0.11 -0.26 16.72
C GLY A 185 1.03 0.08 17.67
N VAL A 186 0.71 0.15 18.95
CA VAL A 186 1.68 0.33 20.03
C VAL A 186 1.38 -0.68 21.13
N GLY A 187 2.42 -1.23 21.76
CA GLY A 187 2.25 -2.08 22.94
C GLY A 187 1.69 -1.29 24.13
N SER A 188 1.22 -2.02 25.16
CA SER A 188 0.86 -1.40 26.43
C SER A 188 2.07 -0.72 27.06
N LEU A 189 1.83 0.44 27.68
CA LEU A 189 2.84 1.16 28.42
C LEU A 189 3.23 0.38 29.68
N THR A 190 4.53 0.33 29.96
CA THR A 190 5.13 -0.30 31.13
C THR A 190 6.18 0.63 31.73
N LEU A 191 6.35 0.55 33.05
CA LEU A 191 7.24 1.41 33.80
C LEU A 191 8.35 0.59 34.46
N GLN A 192 9.52 1.20 34.61
CA GLN A 192 10.58 0.70 35.47
C GLN A 192 11.24 1.88 36.19
N TRP A 193 11.03 1.96 37.50
CA TRP A 193 11.70 2.97 38.32
C TRP A 193 13.16 2.58 38.58
N GLN A 194 14.03 3.58 38.50
CA GLN A 194 15.44 3.50 38.79
C GLN A 194 15.79 4.48 39.91
N ARG A 195 16.78 4.11 40.73
CA ARG A 195 17.32 4.95 41.81
C ARG A 195 18.80 5.19 41.61
N SER A 196 19.27 6.37 42.01
CA SER A 196 20.69 6.66 42.06
C SER A 196 21.45 5.88 43.14
N ALA A 197 22.74 5.62 42.91
CA ALA A 197 23.58 4.93 43.90
C ALA A 197 23.95 5.81 45.12
N ALA A 198 23.92 7.12 44.95
CA ALA A 198 24.32 8.12 45.94
C ALA A 198 23.49 9.40 45.78
N ASP A 199 23.80 10.42 46.56
CA ASP A 199 23.27 11.78 46.41
C ASP A 199 23.88 12.48 45.18
N SER A 200 23.59 11.91 44.01
CA SER A 200 24.09 12.32 42.69
C SER A 200 23.25 11.67 41.59
N ASP A 201 23.02 12.38 40.49
CA ASP A 201 22.35 11.94 39.27
C ASP A 201 23.28 11.23 38.27
N ALA A 202 24.49 10.83 38.70
CA ALA A 202 25.52 10.30 37.80
C ALA A 202 25.26 8.86 37.32
N ALA A 203 24.54 8.05 38.09
CA ALA A 203 24.30 6.64 37.78
C ALA A 203 23.02 6.13 38.43
N TYR A 204 22.24 5.38 37.67
CA TYR A 204 20.96 4.80 38.07
C TYR A 204 20.98 3.28 37.94
N SER A 205 20.18 2.59 38.75
CA SER A 205 19.93 1.16 38.63
C SER A 205 18.47 0.86 38.91
N ASP A 206 17.95 -0.19 38.27
CA ASP A 206 16.57 -0.63 38.46
C ASP A 206 16.30 -0.95 39.93
N ILE A 207 15.15 -0.48 40.42
CA ILE A 207 14.61 -0.92 41.69
C ILE A 207 13.79 -2.18 41.42
N ASP A 208 14.11 -3.27 42.11
CA ASP A 208 13.47 -4.57 41.89
C ASP A 208 11.95 -4.49 42.11
N GLY A 209 11.18 -4.97 41.13
CA GLY A 209 9.71 -4.94 41.14
C GLY A 209 9.07 -3.55 41.02
N ALA A 210 9.82 -2.49 40.75
CA ALA A 210 9.29 -1.13 40.70
C ALA A 210 8.68 -0.76 39.34
N ASN A 211 7.55 -1.39 39.02
CA ASN A 211 6.87 -1.29 37.72
C ASN A 211 5.43 -0.75 37.80
N THR A 212 5.07 -0.11 38.92
CA THR A 212 3.74 0.47 39.14
C THR A 212 3.79 1.98 39.25
N ASP A 213 2.65 2.61 39.00
CA ASP A 213 2.40 4.01 39.32
C ASP A 213 1.13 4.11 40.19
N PRO A 214 1.22 4.63 41.44
CA PRO A 214 2.46 4.95 42.14
C PRO A 214 3.27 3.70 42.55
N TYR A 215 4.53 3.88 42.93
CA TYR A 215 5.39 2.87 43.57
C TYR A 215 5.99 3.40 44.88
N ASN A 216 6.05 2.58 45.92
CA ASN A 216 6.66 2.95 47.19
C ASN A 216 8.05 2.32 47.32
N ASP A 217 9.11 3.12 47.18
CA ASP A 217 10.48 2.67 47.40
C ASP A 217 10.82 2.67 48.89
N THR A 218 10.99 1.48 49.45
CA THR A 218 11.39 1.25 50.86
C THR A 218 12.91 1.11 51.04
N GLY A 219 13.68 1.13 49.95
CA GLY A 219 15.15 0.98 49.96
C GLY A 219 15.92 2.28 50.04
N ALA A 220 15.23 3.43 50.11
CA ALA A 220 15.85 4.74 50.31
C ALA A 220 16.60 4.78 51.66
N PRO A 221 17.76 5.43 51.74
CA PRO A 221 18.62 5.34 52.92
C PRO A 221 18.02 6.10 54.12
N ALA A 222 17.92 5.41 55.27
CA ALA A 222 17.35 5.97 56.50
C ALA A 222 18.18 7.08 57.17
N ASN A 223 19.39 7.35 56.67
CA ASN A 223 20.29 8.40 57.17
C ASN A 223 19.96 9.79 56.59
N GLY A 224 19.00 9.89 55.67
CA GLY A 224 18.59 11.15 55.05
C GLY A 224 19.48 11.60 53.88
N ASP A 225 20.38 10.75 53.38
CA ASP A 225 21.14 11.05 52.16
C ASP A 225 20.18 11.16 50.96
N GLY A 226 20.37 12.20 50.14
CA GLY A 226 19.57 12.40 48.93
C GLY A 226 19.65 11.22 47.95
N ARG A 227 18.56 10.98 47.23
CA ARG A 227 18.48 10.03 46.12
C ARG A 227 17.71 10.66 44.99
N TYR A 228 18.17 10.40 43.77
CA TYR A 228 17.53 10.83 42.54
C TYR A 228 16.79 9.63 41.93
N TYR A 229 15.64 9.90 41.33
CA TYR A 229 14.82 8.87 40.72
C TYR A 229 14.60 9.15 39.24
N LYS A 230 14.38 8.06 38.50
CA LYS A 230 14.07 8.11 37.09
C LYS A 230 13.04 7.04 36.78
N CYS A 231 12.01 7.38 36.03
CA CYS A 231 11.10 6.39 35.45
C CYS A 231 11.53 6.11 34.01
N VAL A 232 11.67 4.83 33.69
CA VAL A 232 11.86 4.36 32.33
C VAL A 232 10.51 3.89 31.81
N GLU A 233 10.04 4.52 30.73
CA GLU A 233 8.73 4.28 30.11
C GLU A 233 8.91 3.50 28.81
N ASN A 234 8.28 2.33 28.74
CA ASN A 234 8.47 1.36 27.67
C ASN A 234 7.13 0.94 27.04
N ALA A 235 7.10 0.83 25.72
CA ALA A 235 6.00 0.29 24.95
C ALA A 235 6.53 -0.41 23.70
N ILE A 236 6.06 -1.63 23.42
CA ILE A 236 6.55 -2.42 22.28
C ILE A 236 6.32 -1.64 20.97
N GLY A 237 7.39 -1.54 20.16
CA GLY A 237 7.39 -0.83 18.88
C GLY A 237 7.78 0.64 18.96
N ALA A 238 7.73 1.26 20.15
CA ALA A 238 8.12 2.65 20.36
C ALA A 238 9.52 2.74 20.97
N ALA A 239 10.20 3.87 20.74
CA ALA A 239 11.45 4.16 21.43
C ALA A 239 11.18 4.47 22.91
N GLU A 240 11.96 3.86 23.79
CA GLU A 240 11.93 4.09 25.24
C GLU A 240 12.04 5.59 25.56
N GLN A 241 11.28 6.04 26.55
CA GLN A 241 11.37 7.40 27.10
C GLN A 241 11.74 7.35 28.57
N THR A 242 12.28 8.46 29.07
CA THR A 242 12.71 8.56 30.45
C THR A 242 12.37 9.90 31.05
N THR A 243 11.88 9.89 32.29
CA THR A 243 11.53 11.09 33.05
C THR A 243 12.19 11.04 34.43
N ASN A 244 12.58 12.20 34.95
CA ASN A 244 13.33 12.31 36.20
C ASN A 244 12.43 12.84 37.33
N ALA A 245 12.63 12.35 38.54
CA ALA A 245 11.92 12.71 39.77
C ALA A 245 12.89 13.17 40.87
#